data_AF-A0A1V8YU96-F1
#
_entry.id   AF-A0A1V8YU96-F1
#
_cell.length_a   1.000
_cell.length_b   1.000
_cell.length_c   1.000
_cell.angle_alpha   90.00
_cell.angle_beta   90.00
_cell.angle_gamma   90.00
#
_symmetry.space_group_name_H-M   'P 1'
#
loop_
_entity.id
_entity.type
_entity.pdbx_description
1 polymer ?
#
loop_
_entity_poly.entity_id
_entity_poly.type
_entity_poly.pdbx_seq_one_letter_code
_entity_poly.pdbx_strand_id
1 'polypeptide(L)'
;MPFSEPISIILKRDYGFNIFTASPTQKDIEIYKQVKERLKRPDLPFKPIVDVCYERRLSKHTYLIIEAICVRNDHGVFLRRSYSFYKASYFYKNVPQRIKVYCENVDRTIILRKMKKFHFLAKQQ
;
A
#
# COMPACT_ATOMS: atom_id res chain seq x y z
N MET A 1 -11.82 -14.78 14.85
CA MET A 1 -11.24 -14.86 13.49
C MET A 1 -9.73 -14.92 13.63
N PRO A 2 -9.01 -15.84 12.97
CA PRO A 2 -7.55 -15.76 12.97
C PRO A 2 -7.14 -14.42 12.35
N PHE A 3 -6.23 -13.70 12.98
CA PHE A 3 -5.72 -12.44 12.45
C PHE A 3 -5.13 -12.70 11.06
N SER A 4 -5.79 -12.19 10.02
CA SER A 4 -5.26 -12.35 8.66
C SER A 4 -3.97 -11.55 8.56
N GLU A 5 -2.88 -12.21 8.15
CA GLU A 5 -1.56 -11.60 8.02
C GLU A 5 -1.62 -10.29 7.19
N PRO A 6 -0.95 -9.20 7.62
CA PRO A 6 -0.90 -7.96 6.86
C PRO A 6 -0.46 -8.17 5.41
N ILE A 7 -1.13 -7.50 4.47
CA ILE A 7 -0.81 -7.63 3.03
C ILE A 7 0.66 -7.23 2.74
N SER A 8 1.21 -6.30 3.52
CA SER A 8 2.62 -5.91 3.45
C SER A 8 3.58 -7.07 3.68
N ILE A 9 3.28 -7.93 4.66
CA ILE A 9 4.10 -9.09 4.98
C ILE A 9 4.01 -10.12 3.85
N ILE A 10 2.79 -10.41 3.39
CA ILE A 10 2.55 -11.35 2.27
C ILE A 10 3.29 -10.88 1.01
N LEU A 11 3.12 -9.62 0.61
CA LEU A 11 3.72 -9.07 -0.60
C LEU A 11 5.25 -9.05 -0.54
N LYS A 12 5.84 -8.74 0.62
CA LYS A 12 7.29 -8.75 0.80
C LYS A 12 7.88 -10.17 0.85
N ARG A 13 7.28 -11.05 1.67
CA ARG A 13 7.78 -12.43 1.87
C ARG A 13 7.63 -13.26 0.62
N ASP A 14 6.40 -13.33 0.10
CA ASP A 14 6.02 -14.31 -0.92
C ASP A 14 6.30 -13.78 -2.32
N TYR A 15 6.16 -12.46 -2.52
CA TYR A 15 6.27 -11.82 -3.83
C TYR A 15 7.41 -10.79 -3.91
N GLY A 16 8.27 -10.64 -2.90
CA GLY A 16 9.46 -9.77 -3.01
C GLY A 16 9.18 -8.30 -3.32
N PHE A 17 8.01 -7.76 -2.93
CA PHE A 17 7.73 -6.33 -3.05
C PHE A 17 8.46 -5.52 -1.98
N ASN A 18 8.98 -4.37 -2.39
CA ASN A 18 9.40 -3.30 -1.50
C ASN A 18 8.19 -2.46 -1.09
N ILE A 19 8.28 -1.79 0.06
CA ILE A 19 7.16 -1.07 0.67
C ILE A 19 7.59 0.38 0.90
N PHE A 20 6.81 1.30 0.37
CA PHE A 20 7.01 2.75 0.49
C PHE A 20 5.75 3.35 1.09
N THR A 21 5.88 3.96 2.27
CA THR A 21 4.76 4.60 2.96
C THR A 21 4.79 6.10 2.72
N ALA A 22 3.63 6.69 2.45
CA ALA A 22 3.51 8.14 2.37
C ALA A 22 3.73 8.80 3.74
N SER A 23 4.06 10.08 3.71
CA SER A 23 4.12 10.90 4.92
C SER A 23 2.70 11.11 5.49
N PRO A 24 2.54 11.14 6.83
CA PRO A 24 1.28 11.50 7.43
C PRO A 24 0.85 12.92 7.08
N THR A 25 -0.46 13.15 7.08
CA THR A 25 -0.98 14.50 6.88
C THR A 25 -0.83 15.34 8.15
N GLN A 26 -0.81 16.66 7.99
CA GLN A 26 -0.80 17.60 9.12
C GLN A 26 -1.96 17.35 10.09
N LYS A 27 -3.14 17.03 9.54
CA LYS A 27 -4.35 16.70 10.31
C LYS A 27 -4.18 15.44 11.15
N ASP A 28 -3.48 14.40 10.65
CA ASP A 28 -3.19 13.19 11.43
C ASP A 28 -2.30 13.50 12.65
N ILE A 29 -1.34 14.41 12.48
CA ILE A 29 -0.43 14.85 13.55
C ILE A 29 -1.19 15.64 14.61
N GLU A 30 -2.07 16.56 14.20
CA GLU A 30 -2.89 17.38 15.10
C GLU A 30 -3.84 16.51 15.94
N ILE A 31 -4.56 15.59 15.29
CA ILE A 31 -5.45 14.64 15.99
C ILE A 31 -4.65 13.82 17.01
N TYR A 32 -3.47 13.31 16.63
CA TYR A 32 -2.63 12.55 17.54
C TYR A 32 -2.19 13.38 18.76
N LYS A 33 -1.80 14.64 18.58
CA LYS A 33 -1.44 15.53 19.69
C LYS A 33 -2.63 15.75 20.64
N GLN A 34 -3.82 16.04 20.11
CA GLN A 34 -5.03 16.22 20.91
C GLN A 34 -5.39 14.95 21.70
N VAL A 35 -5.29 13.78 21.08
CA VAL A 35 -5.56 12.49 21.75
C VAL A 35 -4.52 12.23 22.85
N LYS A 36 -3.25 12.53 22.58
CA LYS A 36 -2.14 12.38 23.54
C LYS A 36 -2.35 13.22 24.79
N GLU A 37 -2.74 14.48 24.62
CA GLU A 37 -3.05 15.42 25.71
C GLU A 37 -4.30 14.97 26.48
N ARG A 38 -5.39 14.66 25.77
CA ARG A 38 -6.66 14.23 26.38
C ARG A 38 -6.53 12.97 27.22
N LEU A 39 -5.74 11.99 26.75
CA LEU A 39 -5.54 10.72 27.44
C LEU A 39 -4.41 10.78 28.48
N LYS A 40 -3.67 11.89 28.58
CA LYS A 40 -2.49 12.03 29.44
C LYS A 40 -1.46 10.90 29.27
N ARG A 41 -1.32 10.39 28.04
CA ARG A 41 -0.44 9.25 27.71
C ARG A 41 0.74 9.71 26.85
N PRO A 42 1.88 10.10 27.46
CA PRO A 42 3.04 10.55 26.70
C PRO A 42 3.68 9.44 25.85
N ASP A 43 3.41 8.19 26.20
CA ASP A 43 3.89 6.94 25.61
C ASP A 43 3.06 6.45 24.40
N LEU A 44 1.94 7.10 24.09
CA LEU A 44 1.06 6.67 23.02
C LEU A 44 1.84 6.65 21.69
N PRO A 45 1.94 5.53 20.96
CA PRO A 45 2.72 5.47 19.73
C PRO A 45 1.98 6.18 18.58
N PHE A 46 2.70 7.00 17.80
CA PHE A 46 2.14 7.60 16.59
C PHE A 46 2.18 6.60 15.42
N LYS A 47 1.01 6.07 15.06
CA LYS A 47 0.85 5.12 13.94
C LYS A 47 -0.24 5.62 12.97
N PRO A 48 0.07 6.63 12.15
CA PRO A 48 -0.90 7.22 11.24
C PRO A 48 -1.30 6.24 10.12
N ILE A 49 -2.55 6.37 9.66
CA ILE A 49 -3.05 5.60 8.52
C ILE A 49 -2.73 6.36 7.24
N VAL A 50 -1.67 5.91 6.56
CA VAL A 50 -1.12 6.55 5.36
C VAL A 50 -1.22 5.63 4.14
N ASP A 51 -1.14 6.27 2.98
CA ASP A 51 -1.04 5.59 1.69
C ASP A 51 0.25 4.77 1.62
N VAL A 52 0.18 3.64 0.90
CA VAL A 52 1.31 2.73 0.76
C VAL A 52 1.45 2.33 -0.71
N CYS A 53 2.66 2.47 -1.25
CA CYS A 53 3.04 1.94 -2.53
C CYS A 53 3.88 0.68 -2.32
N TYR A 54 3.49 -0.42 -2.96
CA TYR A 54 4.29 -1.63 -3.04
C TYR A 54 4.88 -1.71 -4.44
N GLU A 55 6.20 -1.83 -4.54
CA GLU A 55 6.89 -1.92 -5.83
C GLU A 55 7.72 -3.20 -5.93
N ARG A 56 7.65 -3.86 -7.08
CA ARG A 56 8.59 -4.90 -7.47
C ARG A 56 9.14 -4.62 -8.86
N ARG A 57 10.46 -4.54 -8.97
CA ARG A 57 11.16 -4.45 -10.25
C ARG A 57 11.11 -5.80 -10.99
N LEU A 58 10.68 -5.78 -12.24
CA LEU A 58 10.72 -6.95 -13.15
C LEU A 58 11.92 -6.90 -14.10
N SER A 59 12.33 -5.70 -14.51
CA SER A 59 13.48 -5.47 -15.38
C SER A 59 14.08 -4.10 -15.11
N LYS A 60 15.11 -3.69 -15.87
CA LYS A 60 15.72 -2.37 -15.72
C LYS A 60 14.70 -1.22 -15.78
N HIS A 61 13.65 -1.37 -16.60
CA HIS A 61 12.68 -0.32 -16.92
C HIS A 61 11.23 -0.69 -16.59
N THR A 62 10.97 -1.89 -16.08
CA THR A 62 9.60 -2.38 -15.86
C THR A 62 9.38 -2.76 -14.39
N TYR A 63 8.27 -2.28 -13.85
CA TYR A 63 7.89 -2.44 -12.44
C TYR A 63 6.45 -2.93 -12.33
N LEU A 64 6.19 -3.72 -11.30
CA LEU A 64 4.87 -4.01 -10.79
C LEU A 64 4.61 -3.11 -9.60
N ILE A 65 3.46 -2.45 -9.60
CA ILE A 65 3.11 -1.45 -8.59
C ILE A 65 1.73 -1.80 -8.06
N ILE A 66 1.62 -1.90 -6.74
CA ILE A 66 0.35 -1.91 -6.03
C ILE A 66 0.26 -0.64 -5.19
N GLU A 67 -0.70 0.22 -5.51
CA GLU A 67 -1.03 1.38 -4.68
C GLU A 67 -2.12 0.97 -3.70
N ALA A 68 -1.97 1.38 -2.45
CA ALA A 68 -2.95 1.21 -1.39
C ALA A 68 -3.30 2.58 -0.83
N ILE A 69 -4.38 3.16 -1.35
CA ILE A 69 -4.85 4.50 -1.02
C ILE A 69 -5.82 4.42 0.15
N CYS A 70 -5.64 5.29 1.14
CA CYS A 70 -6.52 5.43 2.28
C CYS A 70 -7.73 6.27 1.90
N VAL A 71 -8.86 5.61 1.70
CA VAL A 71 -10.14 6.27 1.46
C VAL A 71 -10.66 6.82 2.78
N ARG A 72 -10.88 8.13 2.81
CA ARG A 72 -11.43 8.87 3.95
C ARG A 72 -12.77 9.48 3.56
N ASN A 73 -13.66 9.70 4.52
CA ASN A 73 -14.85 10.51 4.30
C ASN A 73 -14.50 12.01 4.27
N ASP A 74 -15.50 12.87 4.04
CA ASP A 74 -15.32 14.33 3.99
C ASP A 74 -14.82 14.92 5.31
N HIS A 75 -15.04 14.23 6.42
CA HIS A 75 -14.52 14.61 7.75
C HIS A 75 -13.06 14.16 7.96
N GLY A 76 -12.47 13.42 7.04
CA GLY A 76 -11.10 12.90 7.11
C GLY A 76 -10.95 11.60 7.90
N VAL A 77 -12.06 10.96 8.26
CA VAL A 77 -12.09 9.67 8.96
C VAL A 77 -11.77 8.55 7.97
N PHE A 78 -10.83 7.69 8.33
CA PHE A 78 -10.47 6.52 7.54
C PHE A 78 -11.66 5.55 7.44
N LEU A 79 -12.01 5.20 6.20
CA LEU A 79 -13.07 4.22 5.92
C LEU A 79 -12.47 2.87 5.54
N ARG A 80 -11.56 2.87 4.56
CA ARG A 80 -10.97 1.64 4.00
C ARG A 80 -9.69 1.94 3.23
N ARG A 81 -8.92 0.89 2.94
CA ARG A 81 -7.89 0.94 1.89
C ARG A 81 -8.46 0.46 0.56
N SER A 82 -8.25 1.26 -0.48
CA SER A 82 -8.52 0.93 -1.87
C SER A 82 -7.21 0.57 -2.54
N TYR A 83 -7.21 -0.50 -3.33
CA TYR A 83 -6.00 -0.99 -3.96
C TYR A 83 -6.09 -0.96 -5.48
N SER A 84 -5.00 -0.54 -6.12
CA SER A 84 -4.83 -0.58 -7.57
C SER A 84 -3.55 -1.34 -7.89
N PHE A 85 -3.58 -2.23 -8.88
CA PHE A 85 -2.44 -3.06 -9.26
C PHE A 85 -2.19 -2.95 -10.76
N TYR A 86 -0.97 -2.57 -11.13
CA TYR A 86 -0.59 -2.37 -12.51
C TYR A 86 0.89 -2.66 -12.75
N LYS A 87 1.23 -2.81 -14.04
CA LYS A 87 2.60 -2.88 -14.52
C LYS A 87 2.93 -1.60 -15.27
N ALA A 88 4.03 -0.96 -14.94
CA ALA A 88 4.50 0.27 -15.59
C ALA A 88 5.88 0.06 -16.21
N SER A 89 6.08 0.56 -17.43
CA SER A 89 7.37 0.57 -18.12
C SER A 89 7.82 2.00 -18.46
N TYR A 90 9.05 2.33 -18.06
CA TYR A 90 9.68 3.64 -18.18
C TYR A 90 10.89 3.54 -19.12
N PHE A 91 10.66 3.65 -20.43
CA PHE A 91 11.76 3.69 -21.40
C PHE A 91 12.26 5.14 -21.49
N TYR A 92 13.52 5.39 -21.10
CA TYR A 92 14.26 6.63 -21.34
C TYR A 92 13.65 7.95 -20.79
N LYS A 93 12.52 7.91 -20.07
CA LYS A 93 11.81 9.08 -19.51
C LYS A 93 11.31 8.81 -18.09
N ASN A 94 11.04 9.87 -17.34
CA ASN A 94 10.48 9.80 -15.98
C ASN A 94 8.97 9.51 -15.92
N VAL A 95 8.32 9.38 -17.08
CA VAL A 95 6.88 9.09 -17.20
C VAL A 95 6.72 7.67 -17.77
N PRO A 96 5.80 6.86 -17.23
CA PRO A 96 5.58 5.52 -17.77
C PRO A 96 4.99 5.62 -19.18
N GLN A 97 5.62 4.94 -20.14
CA GLN A 97 5.16 4.91 -21.53
C GLN A 97 4.15 3.79 -21.78
N ARG A 98 4.19 2.75 -20.95
CA ARG A 98 3.25 1.63 -21.03
C ARG A 98 2.77 1.28 -19.64
N ILE A 99 1.46 1.37 -19.45
CA ILE A 99 0.76 0.93 -18.24
C ILE A 99 -0.18 -0.21 -18.63
N LYS A 100 -0.09 -1.32 -17.90
CA LYS A 100 -1.07 -2.42 -17.96
C LYS A 100 -1.72 -2.54 -16.59
N VAL A 101 -2.98 -2.13 -16.49
CA VAL A 101 -3.77 -2.23 -15.25
C VAL A 101 -4.35 -3.64 -15.14
N TYR A 102 -4.22 -4.25 -13.96
CA TYR A 102 -4.75 -5.59 -13.65
C TYR A 102 -6.04 -5.53 -12.81
N CYS A 103 -6.14 -4.51 -11.97
CA CYS A 103 -7.34 -4.09 -11.25
C CYS A 103 -7.13 -2.70 -10.67
N GLU A 104 -8.23 -2.01 -10.41
CA GLU A 104 -8.25 -0.64 -9.90
C GLU A 104 -9.35 -0.52 -8.86
N ASN A 105 -9.07 0.22 -7.78
CA ASN A 105 -10.01 0.52 -6.72
C ASN A 105 -10.69 -0.71 -6.08
N VAL A 106 -9.92 -1.76 -5.83
CA VAL A 106 -10.43 -3.02 -5.27
C VAL A 106 -10.04 -3.21 -3.80
N ASP A 107 -10.67 -4.17 -3.12
CA ASP A 107 -10.30 -4.53 -1.75
C ASP A 107 -9.07 -5.46 -1.67
N ARG A 108 -8.63 -5.72 -0.44
CA ARG A 108 -7.52 -6.63 -0.12
C ARG A 108 -7.71 -8.03 -0.71
N THR A 109 -8.94 -8.56 -0.66
CA THR A 109 -9.25 -9.93 -1.09
C THR A 109 -9.04 -10.07 -2.59
N ILE A 110 -9.49 -9.09 -3.37
CA ILE A 110 -9.32 -9.08 -4.82
C ILE A 110 -7.85 -8.96 -5.20
N ILE A 111 -7.07 -8.10 -4.54
CA ILE A 111 -5.62 -8.01 -4.80
C ILE A 111 -4.92 -9.33 -4.56
N LEU A 112 -5.16 -9.97 -3.40
CA LEU A 112 -4.52 -11.25 -3.09
C LEU A 112 -4.89 -12.33 -4.11
N ARG A 113 -6.15 -12.37 -4.55
CA ARG A 113 -6.59 -13.26 -5.64
C ARG A 113 -5.89 -12.96 -6.96
N LYS A 114 -5.71 -11.68 -7.31
CA LYS A 114 -4.99 -11.28 -8.52
C LYS A 114 -3.52 -11.67 -8.42
N MET A 115 -2.87 -11.43 -7.29
CA MET A 115 -1.47 -11.79 -7.04
C MET A 115 -1.20 -13.29 -7.15
N LYS A 116 -2.14 -14.14 -6.71
CA LYS A 116 -2.04 -15.59 -6.90
C LYS A 116 -1.92 -16.02 -8.37
N LYS A 117 -2.48 -15.25 -9.31
CA LYS A 117 -2.33 -15.52 -10.77
C LYS A 117 -0.89 -15.28 -11.25
N PHE A 118 -0.11 -14.51 -10.51
CA PHE A 118 1.30 -14.27 -10.76
C PHE A 118 2.17 -15.23 -9.95
N HIS A 119 1.78 -16.50 -9.87
CA HIS A 119 2.54 -17.56 -9.20
C HIS A 119 4.02 -17.65 -9.61
N PHE A 120 4.36 -17.31 -10.86
CA PHE A 120 5.75 -17.22 -11.34
C PHE A 120 6.59 -16.15 -10.63
N LEU A 121 5.95 -15.22 -9.92
CA LEU A 121 6.60 -14.24 -9.06
C LEU A 121 6.83 -14.76 -7.64
N ALA A 122 6.15 -15.82 -7.22
CA ALA A 122 6.38 -16.41 -5.91
C ALA A 122 7.86 -16.78 -5.82
N LYS A 123 8.53 -16.42 -4.71
CA LYS A 123 9.89 -16.92 -4.48
C LYS A 123 9.86 -18.45 -4.62
N GLN A 124 10.62 -18.99 -5.56
CA GLN A 124 10.94 -20.42 -5.52
C GLN A 124 11.63 -20.64 -4.17
N GLN A 125 11.07 -21.55 -3.38
CA GLN A 125 11.69 -22.02 -2.14
C GLN A 125 13.01 -22.71 -2.47
#